data_AF-F0SMB5-F1
#
_entry.id   AF-F0SMB5-F1
#
_cell.length_a   1.000
_cell.length_b   1.000
_cell.length_c   1.000
_cell.angle_alpha   90.00
_cell.angle_beta   90.00
_cell.angle_gamma   90.00
#
_symmetry.space_group_name_H-M   'P 1'
#
loop_
_entity.id
_entity.type
_entity.pdbx_description
1 polymer ?
#
loop_
_entity_poly.entity_id
_entity_poly.type
_entity_poly.pdbx_seq_one_letter_code
_entity_poly.pdbx_strand_id
1 'polypeptide(L)'
;MTRRPRFGFTLIELLVVIAIIAILVALLLPAVQQAREAARRSSCKNNLKQIGLALHNYHDVHNVFPPGWVNPNRATADSNNAAYPAVTAQASAKAGWGWAAFLLPYVEQANVYEQAQIGNNGYPLDHIAAIQTVIPTYRCPSDIAPNLNNGGWWAHWTNSGYEAATNNYLAVNSHEYPQLDSDFTGGFSRNSKIRFRDITDGTSNTIAVAENAHFKNMGIEPGSGVWVGTISAHNGNPRDAGSGVILGSITAINDFNRNPAIGVAGNWERAWALHMSINSRHKGGAQVVLFDGSVKFISENIEQIGGDTTWDTGTPNAPNTLLEYLLARNDGQVVGEF
;
A
#
# COMPACT_ATOMS: atom_id res chain seq x y z
N MET A 1 -66.10 -38.63 -1.10
CA MET A 1 -64.97 -37.72 -0.75
C MET A 1 -64.60 -37.91 0.71
N THR A 2 -63.63 -38.76 1.00
CA THR A 2 -63.08 -38.92 2.36
C THR A 2 -62.17 -37.75 2.67
N ARG A 3 -62.60 -36.85 3.57
CA ARG A 3 -61.76 -35.73 4.06
C ARG A 3 -60.58 -36.31 4.84
N ARG A 4 -59.36 -36.12 4.32
CA ARG A 4 -58.14 -36.41 5.07
C ARG A 4 -58.11 -35.56 6.33
N PRO A 5 -57.85 -36.13 7.52
CA PRO A 5 -57.65 -35.34 8.73
C PRO A 5 -56.46 -34.40 8.52
N ARG A 6 -56.66 -33.11 8.75
CA ARG A 6 -55.60 -32.11 8.78
C ARG A 6 -55.04 -32.10 10.19
N PHE A 7 -53.83 -32.61 10.37
CA PHE A 7 -53.08 -32.44 11.61
C PHE A 7 -52.70 -30.96 11.74
N GLY A 8 -53.14 -30.30 12.81
CA GLY A 8 -52.74 -28.94 13.15
C GLY A 8 -51.38 -28.97 13.85
N PHE A 9 -50.50 -28.03 13.50
CA PHE A 9 -49.21 -27.87 14.17
C PHE A 9 -49.43 -27.38 15.60
N THR A 10 -48.78 -28.01 16.59
CA THR A 10 -48.81 -27.52 17.97
C THR A 10 -47.83 -26.35 18.15
N LEU A 11 -48.15 -25.43 19.04
CA LEU A 11 -47.27 -24.29 19.37
C LEU A 11 -45.89 -24.76 19.83
N ILE A 12 -45.83 -25.91 20.53
CA ILE A 12 -44.59 -26.51 21.02
C ILE A 12 -43.71 -26.99 19.86
N GLU A 13 -44.26 -27.68 18.87
CA GLU A 13 -43.49 -28.14 17.70
C GLU A 13 -42.88 -26.98 16.93
N LEU A 14 -43.64 -25.89 16.74
CA LEU A 14 -43.12 -24.68 16.11
C LEU A 14 -41.99 -24.05 16.94
N LEU A 15 -42.16 -23.98 18.26
CA LEU A 15 -41.18 -23.40 19.18
C LEU A 15 -39.86 -24.20 19.20
N VAL A 16 -39.93 -25.52 19.18
CA VAL A 16 -38.74 -26.38 19.13
C VAL A 16 -37.99 -26.20 17.80
N VAL A 17 -38.70 -26.12 16.68
CA VAL A 17 -38.07 -25.93 15.36
C VAL A 17 -37.35 -24.60 15.29
N ILE A 18 -37.97 -23.50 15.74
CA ILE A 18 -37.29 -22.20 15.75
C ILE A 18 -36.10 -22.18 16.71
N ALA A 19 -36.19 -22.88 17.85
CA ALA A 19 -35.08 -22.98 18.80
C ALA A 19 -33.87 -23.72 18.20
N ILE A 20 -34.12 -24.83 17.49
CA ILE A 20 -33.06 -25.57 16.80
C ILE A 20 -32.43 -24.71 15.69
N ILE A 21 -33.24 -24.05 14.86
CA ILE A 21 -32.73 -23.16 13.80
C ILE A 21 -31.90 -22.02 14.40
N ALA A 22 -32.37 -21.40 15.49
CA ALA A 22 -31.64 -20.34 16.17
C ALA A 22 -30.28 -20.80 16.68
N ILE A 23 -30.20 -22.00 17.28
CA ILE A 23 -28.95 -22.60 17.75
C ILE A 23 -28.01 -22.90 16.56
N LEU A 24 -28.52 -23.51 15.49
CA LEU A 24 -27.73 -23.82 14.30
C LEU A 24 -27.16 -22.55 13.66
N VAL A 25 -27.98 -21.51 13.49
CA VAL A 25 -27.54 -20.23 12.93
C VAL A 25 -26.52 -19.55 13.86
N ALA A 26 -26.73 -19.60 15.18
CA ALA A 26 -25.79 -19.04 16.15
C ALA A 26 -24.41 -19.72 16.10
N LEU A 27 -24.36 -21.03 15.83
CA LEU A 27 -23.11 -21.77 15.68
C LEU A 27 -22.47 -21.59 14.30
N LEU A 28 -23.27 -21.45 13.24
CA LEU A 28 -22.78 -21.33 11.86
C LEU A 28 -22.31 -19.92 11.51
N LEU A 29 -22.94 -18.86 12.07
CA LEU A 29 -22.61 -17.49 11.70
C LEU A 29 -21.13 -17.12 12.00
N PRO A 30 -20.57 -17.41 13.19
CA PRO A 30 -19.16 -17.14 13.47
C PRO A 30 -18.23 -17.91 12.53
N ALA A 31 -18.55 -19.17 12.23
CA ALA A 31 -17.74 -20.02 11.36
C ALA A 31 -17.73 -19.50 9.91
N VAL A 32 -18.89 -19.09 9.37
CA VAL A 32 -18.98 -18.52 8.02
C VAL A 32 -18.18 -17.23 7.91
N GLN A 33 -18.16 -16.37 8.94
CA GLN A 33 -17.35 -15.15 8.92
C GLN A 33 -15.86 -15.44 8.96
N GLN A 34 -15.41 -16.40 9.78
CA GLN A 34 -14.02 -16.83 9.82
C GLN A 34 -13.56 -17.40 8.46
N ALA A 35 -14.38 -18.24 7.83
CA ALA A 35 -14.10 -18.78 6.52
C ALA A 35 -14.01 -17.68 5.43
N ARG A 36 -14.92 -16.69 5.46
CA ARG A 36 -14.88 -15.55 4.55
C ARG A 36 -13.61 -14.73 4.71
N GLU A 37 -13.18 -14.47 5.94
CA GLU A 37 -11.95 -13.70 6.18
C GLU A 37 -10.70 -14.48 5.76
N ALA A 38 -10.65 -15.79 5.99
CA ALA A 38 -9.56 -16.63 5.49
C ALA A 38 -9.48 -16.61 3.95
N ALA A 39 -10.62 -16.62 3.27
CA ALA A 39 -10.68 -16.49 1.82
C ALA A 39 -10.16 -15.12 1.36
N ARG A 40 -10.60 -14.01 1.98
CA ARG A 40 -10.12 -12.67 1.65
C ARG A 40 -8.62 -12.52 1.86
N ARG A 41 -8.08 -13.07 2.96
CA ARG A 41 -6.63 -13.11 3.22
C ARG A 41 -5.87 -13.90 2.16
N SER A 42 -6.45 -14.99 1.68
CA SER A 42 -5.87 -15.79 0.58
C SER A 42 -5.87 -15.00 -0.73
N SER A 43 -6.92 -14.20 -1.00
CA SER A 43 -6.95 -13.28 -2.14
C SER A 43 -5.85 -12.22 -2.05
N CYS A 44 -5.66 -11.54 -0.90
CA CYS A 44 -4.61 -10.52 -0.77
C CYS A 44 -3.20 -11.14 -0.87
N LYS A 45 -3.01 -12.39 -0.39
CA LYS A 45 -1.78 -13.17 -0.63
C LYS A 45 -1.55 -13.45 -2.12
N ASN A 46 -2.58 -13.82 -2.86
CA ASN A 46 -2.48 -14.08 -4.30
C ASN A 46 -2.18 -12.80 -5.10
N ASN A 47 -2.79 -11.68 -4.74
CA ASN A 47 -2.48 -10.38 -5.33
C ASN A 47 -0.99 -10.02 -5.16
N LEU A 48 -0.44 -10.18 -3.94
CA LEU A 48 0.99 -9.98 -3.70
C LEU A 48 1.87 -10.96 -4.48
N LYS A 49 1.41 -12.20 -4.68
CA LYS A 49 2.14 -13.15 -5.52
C LYS A 49 2.15 -12.71 -6.99
N GLN A 50 1.04 -12.19 -7.51
CA GLN A 50 0.97 -11.61 -8.85
C GLN A 50 1.88 -10.38 -8.97
N ILE A 51 1.91 -9.51 -7.95
CA ILE A 51 2.83 -8.35 -7.90
C ILE A 51 4.29 -8.81 -7.91
N GLY A 52 4.66 -9.81 -7.10
CA GLY A 52 6.01 -10.37 -7.08
C GLY A 52 6.44 -10.93 -8.43
N LEU A 53 5.54 -11.66 -9.10
CA LEU A 53 5.79 -12.16 -10.47
C LEU A 53 5.92 -11.00 -11.48
N ALA A 54 5.08 -9.98 -11.36
CA ALA A 54 5.16 -8.79 -12.20
C ALA A 54 6.48 -8.03 -12.02
N LEU A 55 6.99 -7.93 -10.78
CA LEU A 55 8.30 -7.34 -10.48
C LEU A 55 9.43 -8.12 -11.16
N HIS A 56 9.39 -9.46 -11.14
CA HIS A 56 10.38 -10.30 -11.80
C HIS A 56 10.30 -10.18 -13.32
N ASN A 57 9.09 -10.23 -13.90
CA ASN A 57 8.90 -10.03 -15.34
C ASN A 57 9.39 -8.65 -15.81
N TYR A 58 9.12 -7.60 -15.02
CA TYR A 58 9.67 -6.27 -15.29
C TYR A 58 11.20 -6.30 -15.25
N HIS A 59 11.79 -6.91 -14.22
CA HIS A 59 13.24 -7.02 -14.10
C HIS A 59 13.86 -7.81 -15.26
N ASP A 60 13.23 -8.89 -15.72
CA ASP A 60 13.72 -9.70 -16.85
C ASP A 60 13.78 -8.90 -18.15
N VAL A 61 12.81 -8.01 -18.37
CA VAL A 61 12.76 -7.14 -19.57
C VAL A 61 13.70 -5.93 -19.45
N HIS A 62 13.76 -5.30 -18.27
CA HIS A 62 14.46 -4.03 -18.09
C HIS A 62 15.84 -4.14 -17.41
N ASN A 63 16.22 -5.32 -16.92
CA ASN A 63 17.43 -5.60 -16.12
C ASN A 63 17.57 -4.76 -14.84
N VAL A 64 16.45 -4.20 -14.36
CA VAL A 64 16.30 -3.41 -13.12
C VAL A 64 14.87 -3.59 -12.62
N PHE A 65 14.66 -3.47 -11.31
CA PHE A 65 13.32 -3.30 -10.74
C PHE A 65 12.72 -1.96 -11.17
N PRO A 66 11.39 -1.81 -11.21
CA PRO A 66 10.78 -0.54 -11.54
C PRO A 66 11.20 0.52 -10.52
N PRO A 67 11.39 1.77 -10.95
CA PRO A 67 11.63 2.86 -10.02
C PRO A 67 10.40 3.01 -9.10
N GLY A 68 10.62 3.49 -7.87
CA GLY A 68 9.51 3.86 -6.98
C GLY A 68 8.56 4.84 -7.66
N TRP A 69 9.12 5.79 -8.40
CA TRP A 69 8.43 6.62 -9.38
C TRP A 69 9.42 7.35 -10.29
N VAL A 70 8.97 7.88 -11.43
CA VAL A 70 9.82 8.60 -12.39
C VAL A 70 9.59 10.11 -12.34
N ASN A 71 10.66 10.88 -12.12
CA ASN A 71 10.69 12.31 -12.41
C ASN A 71 11.50 12.58 -13.69
N PRO A 72 10.86 12.87 -14.83
CA PRO A 72 11.55 13.06 -16.11
C PRO A 72 12.40 14.34 -16.15
N ASN A 73 12.12 15.35 -15.31
CA ASN A 73 12.81 16.64 -15.36
C ASN A 73 14.12 16.68 -14.53
N ARG A 74 14.48 15.59 -13.84
CA ARG A 74 15.66 15.57 -12.94
C ARG A 74 16.89 14.84 -13.49
N ALA A 75 16.92 14.53 -14.78
CA ALA A 75 18.13 14.02 -15.42
C ALA A 75 19.32 15.03 -15.37
N THR A 76 19.10 16.27 -14.90
CA THR A 76 20.08 17.37 -14.92
C THR A 76 20.28 18.11 -13.58
N ALA A 77 19.64 17.70 -12.47
CA ALA A 77 19.71 18.45 -11.21
C ALA A 77 20.32 17.60 -10.08
N ASP A 78 21.65 17.58 -10.07
CA ASP A 78 22.52 16.88 -9.12
C ASP A 78 22.64 17.63 -7.77
N SER A 79 21.57 18.28 -7.33
CA SER A 79 21.56 18.93 -6.02
C SER A 79 20.23 18.70 -5.32
N ASN A 80 20.34 18.23 -4.06
CA ASN A 80 19.25 18.07 -3.09
C ASN A 80 18.55 19.40 -2.74
N ASN A 81 18.85 20.48 -3.46
CA ASN A 81 18.36 21.83 -3.22
C ASN A 81 18.44 22.74 -4.46
N ALA A 82 18.37 22.19 -5.69
CA ALA A 82 18.11 23.05 -6.84
C ALA A 82 16.75 23.70 -6.61
N ALA A 83 16.76 24.99 -6.23
CA ALA A 83 15.57 25.80 -6.10
C ALA A 83 14.71 25.53 -7.33
N TYR A 84 13.59 24.85 -7.11
CA TYR A 84 12.70 24.52 -8.19
C TYR A 84 12.35 25.86 -8.84
N PRO A 85 12.57 26.04 -10.15
CA PRO A 85 12.26 27.30 -10.80
C PRO A 85 10.80 27.58 -10.48
N ALA A 86 10.54 28.74 -9.84
CA ALA A 86 9.25 29.13 -9.28
C ALA A 86 8.16 28.62 -10.21
N VAL A 87 7.53 27.54 -9.76
CA VAL A 87 6.75 26.70 -10.63
C VAL A 87 5.49 27.50 -10.91
N THR A 88 5.41 28.13 -12.09
CA THR A 88 4.17 28.78 -12.53
C THR A 88 3.07 27.74 -12.42
N ALA A 89 1.86 28.14 -12.02
CA ALA A 89 0.79 27.24 -11.58
C ALA A 89 0.50 26.03 -12.53
N GLN A 90 0.93 26.08 -13.80
CA GLN A 90 0.89 24.97 -14.76
C GLN A 90 1.99 23.91 -14.60
N ALA A 91 3.20 24.28 -14.17
CA ALA A 91 4.34 23.36 -14.07
C ALA A 91 4.34 22.53 -12.77
N SER A 92 3.46 22.87 -11.82
CA SER A 92 3.28 22.21 -10.52
C SER A 92 2.53 20.88 -10.61
N ALA A 93 2.07 20.52 -11.82
CA ALA A 93 1.24 19.36 -12.12
C ALA A 93 2.01 18.18 -12.75
N LYS A 94 3.35 18.21 -12.74
CA LYS A 94 4.18 17.17 -13.37
C LYS A 94 4.30 15.93 -12.48
N ALA A 95 3.21 15.17 -12.43
CA ALA A 95 3.09 13.93 -11.69
C ALA A 95 4.01 12.82 -12.24
N GLY A 96 4.72 12.09 -11.39
CA GLY A 96 5.59 11.00 -11.83
C GLY A 96 4.88 9.66 -11.75
N TRP A 97 4.91 8.86 -12.83
CA TRP A 97 4.39 7.48 -12.80
C TRP A 97 5.11 6.64 -11.75
N GLY A 98 4.35 5.92 -10.92
CA GLY A 98 4.84 5.09 -9.82
C GLY A 98 5.16 3.66 -10.23
N TRP A 99 5.81 2.93 -9.32
CA TRP A 99 6.20 1.52 -9.52
C TRP A 99 5.05 0.65 -10.02
N ALA A 100 3.85 0.78 -9.45
CA ALA A 100 2.69 -0.05 -9.80
C ALA A 100 2.19 0.23 -11.21
N ALA A 101 2.27 1.48 -11.67
CA ALA A 101 1.95 1.86 -13.04
C ALA A 101 2.84 1.12 -14.06
N PHE A 102 4.13 0.93 -13.75
CA PHE A 102 5.06 0.17 -14.59
C PHE A 102 4.80 -1.34 -14.60
N LEU A 103 4.05 -1.86 -13.63
CA LEU A 103 3.72 -3.28 -13.55
C LEU A 103 2.45 -3.67 -14.32
N LEU A 104 1.64 -2.70 -14.77
CA LEU A 104 0.36 -2.95 -15.44
C LEU A 104 0.41 -3.97 -16.59
N PRO A 105 1.40 -3.96 -17.51
CA PRO A 105 1.48 -4.95 -18.58
C PRO A 105 1.65 -6.39 -18.06
N TYR A 106 2.22 -6.54 -16.86
CA TYR A 106 2.53 -7.82 -16.24
C TYR A 106 1.46 -8.30 -15.24
N VAL A 107 0.40 -7.51 -15.04
CA VAL A 107 -0.78 -7.87 -14.23
C VAL A 107 -2.08 -7.83 -15.06
N GLU A 108 -1.98 -8.13 -16.35
CA GLU A 108 -3.12 -8.19 -17.29
C GLU A 108 -3.84 -6.83 -17.49
N GLN A 109 -3.11 -5.71 -17.38
CA GLN A 109 -3.64 -4.35 -17.54
C GLN A 109 -2.87 -3.55 -18.60
N ALA A 110 -2.39 -4.23 -19.66
CA ALA A 110 -1.63 -3.62 -20.75
C ALA A 110 -2.41 -2.50 -21.47
N ASN A 111 -3.73 -2.65 -21.60
CA ASN A 111 -4.61 -1.62 -22.19
C ASN A 111 -4.57 -0.30 -21.40
N VAL A 112 -4.57 -0.36 -20.06
CA VAL A 112 -4.48 0.84 -19.20
C VAL A 112 -3.11 1.48 -19.35
N TYR A 113 -2.04 0.67 -19.42
CA TYR A 113 -0.68 1.14 -19.63
C TYR A 113 -0.54 1.94 -20.94
N GLU A 114 -1.08 1.40 -22.04
CA GLU A 114 -1.06 2.04 -23.34
C GLU A 114 -1.92 3.32 -23.36
N GLN A 115 -3.12 3.31 -22.78
CA GLN A 115 -4.00 4.48 -22.71
C GLN A 115 -3.39 5.62 -21.88
N ALA A 116 -2.68 5.27 -20.81
CA ALA A 116 -1.96 6.20 -19.95
C ALA A 116 -0.61 6.68 -20.53
N GLN A 117 -0.16 6.13 -21.66
CA GLN A 117 1.13 6.45 -22.28
C GLN A 117 2.31 6.38 -21.29
N ILE A 118 2.27 5.39 -20.40
CA ILE A 118 3.29 5.23 -19.35
C ILE A 118 4.65 4.98 -20.01
N GLY A 119 5.67 5.69 -19.55
CA GLY A 119 7.03 5.61 -20.11
C GLY A 119 7.27 6.45 -21.37
N ASN A 120 6.25 7.13 -21.93
CA ASN A 120 6.36 7.98 -23.11
C ASN A 120 6.30 9.49 -22.78
N ASN A 121 7.03 9.92 -21.74
CA ASN A 121 7.09 11.32 -21.25
C ASN A 121 5.75 12.00 -20.88
N GLY A 122 4.64 11.26 -20.85
CA GLY A 122 3.33 11.76 -20.40
C GLY A 122 3.23 11.80 -18.88
N TYR A 123 2.45 12.73 -18.33
CA TYR A 123 2.18 12.83 -16.90
C TYR A 123 0.82 12.20 -16.57
N PRO A 124 0.65 11.55 -15.40
CA PRO A 124 -0.63 11.01 -14.94
C PRO A 124 -1.85 11.91 -15.12
N LEU A 125 -1.71 13.21 -14.84
CA LEU A 125 -2.82 14.16 -14.93
C LEU A 125 -3.23 14.49 -16.38
N ASP A 126 -2.43 14.12 -17.37
CA ASP A 126 -2.81 14.20 -18.79
C ASP A 126 -3.75 13.04 -19.19
N HIS A 127 -3.88 12.00 -18.35
CA HIS A 127 -4.57 10.75 -18.65
C HIS A 127 -5.63 10.39 -17.58
N ILE A 128 -6.52 11.35 -17.26
CA ILE A 128 -7.52 11.24 -16.17
C ILE A 128 -8.34 9.93 -16.22
N ALA A 129 -8.84 9.55 -17.39
CA ALA A 129 -9.63 8.33 -17.53
C ALA A 129 -8.82 7.06 -17.20
N ALA A 130 -7.54 7.03 -17.55
CA ALA A 130 -6.69 5.89 -17.27
C ALA A 130 -6.39 5.80 -15.76
N ILE A 131 -6.03 6.91 -15.11
CA ILE A 131 -5.68 6.92 -13.67
C ILE A 131 -6.87 6.61 -12.75
N GLN A 132 -8.10 6.76 -13.23
CA GLN A 132 -9.33 6.37 -12.52
C GLN A 132 -9.70 4.89 -12.71
N THR A 133 -8.94 4.14 -13.50
CA THR A 133 -9.22 2.71 -13.70
C THR A 133 -8.85 1.90 -12.46
N VAL A 134 -9.84 1.20 -11.91
CA VAL A 134 -9.63 0.31 -10.76
C VAL A 134 -8.95 -0.98 -11.22
N ILE A 135 -7.80 -1.26 -10.63
CA ILE A 135 -7.02 -2.47 -10.93
C ILE A 135 -7.29 -3.53 -9.86
N PRO A 136 -8.01 -4.63 -10.15
CA PRO A 136 -8.41 -5.60 -9.12
C PRO A 136 -7.23 -6.20 -8.35
N THR A 137 -6.10 -6.45 -9.02
CA THR A 137 -4.86 -6.98 -8.41
C THR A 137 -4.30 -6.06 -7.33
N TYR A 138 -4.58 -4.75 -7.37
CA TYR A 138 -4.10 -3.78 -6.39
C TYR A 138 -5.09 -3.51 -5.25
N ARG A 139 -6.20 -4.26 -5.19
CA ARG A 139 -7.27 -4.07 -4.20
C ARG A 139 -7.33 -5.26 -3.25
N CYS A 140 -7.27 -4.99 -1.95
CA CYS A 140 -7.49 -6.02 -0.95
C CYS A 140 -9.00 -6.12 -0.63
N PRO A 141 -9.67 -7.29 -0.79
CA PRO A 141 -11.11 -7.40 -0.55
C PRO A 141 -11.57 -7.19 0.90
N SER A 142 -10.64 -7.21 1.86
CA SER A 142 -10.92 -6.87 3.27
C SER A 142 -10.84 -5.36 3.55
N ASP A 143 -10.30 -4.58 2.61
CA ASP A 143 -10.15 -3.15 2.78
C ASP A 143 -11.41 -2.38 2.39
N ILE A 144 -11.66 -1.28 3.10
CA ILE A 144 -12.87 -0.45 2.96
C ILE A 144 -12.63 0.82 2.13
N ALA A 145 -11.47 0.94 1.49
CA ALA A 145 -11.16 2.06 0.60
C ALA A 145 -12.26 2.24 -0.45
N PRO A 146 -12.64 3.49 -0.75
CA PRO A 146 -13.38 3.76 -1.98
C PRO A 146 -12.56 3.34 -3.21
N ASN A 147 -13.23 3.09 -4.33
CA ASN A 147 -12.55 2.74 -5.59
C ASN A 147 -11.61 3.85 -6.07
N LEU A 148 -12.03 5.10 -5.86
CA LEU A 148 -11.28 6.29 -6.20
C LEU A 148 -10.91 7.03 -4.91
N ASN A 149 -9.70 7.57 -4.87
CA ASN A 149 -9.24 8.39 -3.76
C ASN A 149 -9.95 9.76 -3.81
N ASN A 150 -11.14 9.83 -3.23
CA ASN A 150 -12.00 11.00 -3.13
C ASN A 150 -11.87 11.59 -1.72
N GLY A 151 -11.01 12.60 -1.57
CA GLY A 151 -10.78 13.32 -0.32
C GLY A 151 -9.56 12.86 0.49
N GLY A 152 -8.68 12.06 -0.10
CA GLY A 152 -7.37 11.77 0.47
C GLY A 152 -6.24 12.57 -0.16
N TRP A 153 -5.03 12.39 0.36
CA TRP A 153 -3.84 13.16 0.01
C TRP A 153 -3.66 13.38 -1.49
N TRP A 154 -3.84 12.35 -2.32
CA TRP A 154 -3.78 12.51 -3.78
C TRP A 154 -4.73 13.60 -4.30
N ALA A 155 -6.01 13.55 -3.92
CA ALA A 155 -7.02 14.51 -4.39
C ALA A 155 -6.72 15.94 -3.89
N HIS A 156 -6.24 16.08 -2.65
CA HIS A 156 -5.89 17.37 -2.06
C HIS A 156 -4.66 18.00 -2.72
N TRP A 157 -3.61 17.21 -2.98
CA TRP A 157 -2.38 17.71 -3.58
C TRP A 157 -2.55 18.12 -5.04
N THR A 158 -3.51 17.53 -5.78
CA THR A 158 -3.75 17.94 -7.18
C THR A 158 -4.34 19.35 -7.30
N ASN A 159 -4.75 19.98 -6.19
CA ASN A 159 -5.37 21.31 -6.11
C ASN A 159 -6.53 21.53 -7.10
N SER A 160 -7.09 20.42 -7.61
CA SER A 160 -8.04 20.37 -8.73
C SER A 160 -9.10 19.28 -8.50
N GLY A 161 -9.00 18.48 -7.43
CA GLY A 161 -9.94 17.41 -7.12
C GLY A 161 -9.85 16.19 -8.05
N TYR A 162 -8.71 15.99 -8.73
CA TYR A 162 -8.55 14.82 -9.60
C TYR A 162 -8.38 13.56 -8.76
N GLU A 163 -9.33 12.64 -8.88
CA GLU A 163 -9.29 11.36 -8.19
C GLU A 163 -8.46 10.34 -8.97
N ALA A 164 -7.74 9.48 -8.26
CA ALA A 164 -7.04 8.32 -8.82
C ALA A 164 -7.55 7.04 -8.16
N ALA A 165 -7.50 5.93 -8.88
CA ALA A 165 -7.90 4.65 -8.33
C ALA A 165 -6.97 4.22 -7.18
N THR A 166 -7.60 3.73 -6.12
CA THR A 166 -6.92 3.35 -4.88
C THR A 166 -6.15 2.05 -5.03
N ASN A 167 -5.16 1.89 -4.17
CA ASN A 167 -4.25 0.77 -4.07
C ASN A 167 -4.05 0.42 -2.59
N ASN A 168 -3.94 -0.88 -2.30
CA ASN A 168 -3.73 -1.42 -0.95
C ASN A 168 -2.34 -2.03 -0.76
N TYR A 169 -1.38 -1.68 -1.61
CA TYR A 169 -0.01 -2.17 -1.55
C TYR A 169 0.97 -1.02 -1.74
N LEU A 170 2.02 -0.95 -0.93
CA LEU A 170 3.08 0.05 -1.04
C LEU A 170 4.41 -0.63 -1.29
N ALA A 171 5.22 -0.03 -2.15
CA ALA A 171 6.59 -0.45 -2.34
C ALA A 171 7.48 0.09 -1.21
N VAL A 172 8.40 -0.74 -0.74
CA VAL A 172 9.29 -0.40 0.38
C VAL A 172 10.39 0.55 -0.10
N ASN A 173 10.41 1.76 0.46
CA ASN A 173 11.39 2.79 0.11
C ASN A 173 12.55 2.86 1.10
N SER A 174 12.25 2.89 2.39
CA SER A 174 13.26 3.01 3.45
C SER A 174 12.67 2.51 4.74
N HIS A 175 13.48 1.92 5.63
CA HIS A 175 13.05 1.54 7.00
C HIS A 175 12.63 2.74 7.87
N GLU A 176 12.85 3.96 7.37
CA GLU A 176 12.49 5.25 7.94
C GLU A 176 11.65 6.07 6.93
N TYR A 177 11.61 7.39 7.10
CA TYR A 177 10.87 8.27 6.18
C TYR A 177 11.31 8.05 4.73
N PRO A 178 10.37 7.95 3.76
CA PRO A 178 10.72 7.78 2.37
C PRO A 178 11.71 8.82 1.89
N GLN A 179 12.90 8.34 1.60
CA GLN A 179 13.99 9.10 1.05
C GLN A 179 13.84 9.12 -0.47
N LEU A 180 14.01 10.31 -1.05
CA LEU A 180 13.81 10.51 -2.47
C LEU A 180 15.09 10.23 -3.27
N ASP A 181 16.25 10.30 -2.62
CA ASP A 181 17.57 10.26 -3.25
C ASP A 181 18.46 9.22 -2.58
N SER A 182 19.79 9.28 -2.75
CA SER A 182 20.77 8.24 -2.37
C SER A 182 20.59 7.55 -1.02
N ASP A 183 19.90 8.18 -0.08
CA ASP A 183 19.78 7.77 1.31
C ASP A 183 18.64 6.74 1.55
N PHE A 184 17.88 6.37 0.50
CA PHE A 184 16.85 5.34 0.63
C PHE A 184 17.47 3.95 0.88
N THR A 185 16.92 3.20 1.83
CA THR A 185 17.44 1.89 2.25
C THR A 185 16.66 0.70 1.70
N GLY A 186 15.41 0.88 1.30
CA GLY A 186 14.57 -0.14 0.65
C GLY A 186 14.87 -0.28 -0.85
N GLY A 187 14.01 -0.91 -1.64
CA GLY A 187 14.31 -1.14 -3.06
C GLY A 187 13.74 -0.11 -4.04
N PHE A 188 12.87 0.79 -3.58
CA PHE A 188 12.08 1.64 -4.48
C PHE A 188 12.17 3.11 -4.09
N SER A 189 12.72 3.96 -4.97
CA SER A 189 12.76 5.41 -4.78
C SER A 189 12.60 6.16 -6.10
N ARG A 190 12.64 7.50 -6.06
CA ARG A 190 12.59 8.34 -7.26
C ARG A 190 13.71 7.94 -8.21
N ASN A 191 13.36 7.62 -9.45
CA ASN A 191 14.29 7.23 -10.51
C ASN A 191 15.26 6.09 -10.11
N SER A 192 14.91 5.25 -9.13
CA SER A 192 15.78 4.16 -8.67
C SER A 192 16.00 3.12 -9.77
N LYS A 193 17.18 2.49 -9.75
CA LYS A 193 17.62 1.47 -10.73
C LYS A 193 18.19 0.24 -10.04
N ILE A 194 17.48 -0.25 -9.02
CA ILE A 194 17.90 -1.37 -8.18
C ILE A 194 17.84 -2.66 -8.98
N ARG A 195 18.87 -3.51 -8.83
CA ARG A 195 18.98 -4.85 -9.42
C ARG A 195 19.03 -5.90 -8.31
N PHE A 196 18.82 -7.17 -8.65
CA PHE A 196 19.00 -8.27 -7.69
C PHE A 196 20.33 -8.23 -6.94
N ARG A 197 21.44 -7.92 -7.61
CA ARG A 197 22.78 -7.81 -6.99
C ARG A 197 22.89 -6.70 -5.94
N ASP A 198 22.00 -5.72 -5.98
CA ASP A 198 21.99 -4.56 -5.07
C ASP A 198 21.19 -4.88 -3.79
N ILE A 199 20.54 -6.04 -3.71
CA ILE A 199 19.88 -6.58 -2.51
C ILE A 199 20.85 -7.52 -1.78
N THR A 200 21.83 -6.95 -1.08
CA THR A 200 22.93 -7.71 -0.49
C THR A 200 22.55 -8.46 0.78
N ASP A 201 21.49 -8.05 1.48
CA ASP A 201 21.01 -8.72 2.70
C ASP A 201 20.15 -9.96 2.40
N GLY A 202 19.92 -10.22 1.11
CA GLY A 202 19.26 -11.41 0.60
C GLY A 202 17.86 -11.13 0.06
N THR A 203 17.58 -11.62 -1.15
CA THR A 203 16.29 -11.41 -1.81
C THR A 203 15.10 -12.05 -1.07
N SER A 204 15.36 -13.07 -0.25
CA SER A 204 14.37 -13.75 0.60
C SER A 204 14.16 -13.09 1.97
N ASN A 205 14.95 -12.06 2.27
CA ASN A 205 14.97 -11.37 3.56
C ASN A 205 14.66 -9.87 3.44
N THR A 206 14.67 -9.32 2.22
CA THR A 206 14.27 -7.92 2.01
C THR A 206 12.85 -7.84 1.43
N ILE A 207 11.98 -7.08 2.08
CA ILE A 207 10.61 -6.81 1.66
C ILE A 207 10.62 -5.86 0.47
N ALA A 208 9.90 -6.24 -0.58
CA ALA A 208 9.73 -5.42 -1.77
C ALA A 208 8.44 -4.59 -1.70
N VAL A 209 7.31 -5.24 -1.43
CA VAL A 209 5.98 -4.61 -1.39
C VAL A 209 5.19 -5.18 -0.20
N ALA A 210 4.43 -4.33 0.48
CA ALA A 210 3.65 -4.70 1.66
C ALA A 210 2.21 -4.20 1.57
N GLU A 211 1.31 -4.87 2.30
CA GLU A 211 -0.08 -4.39 2.47
C GLU A 211 -0.14 -3.00 3.12
N ASN A 212 -1.10 -2.20 2.65
CA ASN A 212 -1.44 -0.90 3.20
C ASN A 212 -2.97 -0.73 3.22
N ALA A 213 -3.51 -0.52 4.42
CA ALA A 213 -4.94 -0.37 4.65
C ALA A 213 -5.39 1.09 4.49
N HIS A 214 -6.65 1.27 4.09
CA HIS A 214 -7.29 2.59 4.09
C HIS A 214 -7.61 3.06 5.50
N PHE A 215 -7.40 4.35 5.77
CA PHE A 215 -7.76 4.98 7.03
C PHE A 215 -8.73 6.14 6.81
N LYS A 216 -9.92 6.07 7.44
CA LYS A 216 -11.00 7.07 7.30
C LYS A 216 -11.15 8.02 8.50
N ASN A 217 -10.66 7.64 9.68
CA ASN A 217 -11.06 8.24 10.97
C ASN A 217 -9.89 8.84 11.77
N MET A 218 -8.87 9.39 11.11
CA MET A 218 -7.69 9.92 11.80
C MET A 218 -7.78 11.41 12.18
N GLY A 219 -8.98 11.99 12.17
CA GLY A 219 -9.18 13.44 12.36
C GLY A 219 -8.50 14.30 11.29
N ILE A 220 -8.01 13.66 10.22
CA ILE A 220 -7.25 14.18 9.07
C ILE A 220 -7.77 13.46 7.82
N GLU A 221 -7.53 14.03 6.65
CA GLU A 221 -7.96 13.54 5.33
C GLU A 221 -7.78 12.01 5.17
N PRO A 222 -8.82 11.28 4.72
CA PRO A 222 -8.78 9.83 4.58
C PRO A 222 -7.66 9.36 3.63
N GLY A 223 -6.72 8.53 4.09
CA GLY A 223 -5.59 8.08 3.29
C GLY A 223 -5.76 6.69 2.67
N SER A 224 -5.51 6.58 1.37
CA SER A 224 -5.24 5.33 0.65
C SER A 224 -4.07 5.53 -0.29
N GLY A 225 -3.31 4.46 -0.51
CA GLY A 225 -2.40 4.42 -1.63
C GLY A 225 -3.14 4.57 -2.97
N VAL A 226 -2.40 4.92 -4.01
CA VAL A 226 -2.85 4.90 -5.41
C VAL A 226 -1.87 4.05 -6.22
N TRP A 227 -2.25 3.52 -7.37
CA TRP A 227 -1.31 2.78 -8.23
C TRP A 227 -0.51 3.71 -9.15
N VAL A 228 -1.03 4.92 -9.34
CA VAL A 228 -0.68 5.84 -10.41
C VAL A 228 0.73 6.39 -10.26
N GLY A 229 1.04 7.01 -9.13
CA GLY A 229 2.28 7.77 -9.00
C GLY A 229 2.29 8.81 -7.89
N THR A 230 3.21 9.75 -8.02
CA THR A 230 3.34 10.92 -7.14
C THR A 230 2.98 12.20 -7.89
N ILE A 231 2.75 13.28 -7.16
CA ILE A 231 2.61 14.63 -7.73
C ILE A 231 3.61 15.59 -7.06
N SER A 232 4.00 16.66 -7.77
CA SER A 232 5.23 17.42 -7.46
C SER A 232 4.98 18.76 -6.75
N ALA A 233 3.84 18.97 -6.07
CA ALA A 233 3.59 20.23 -5.38
C ALA A 233 2.76 20.11 -4.09
N HIS A 234 3.34 20.58 -2.98
CA HIS A 234 2.60 21.01 -1.79
C HIS A 234 2.99 22.45 -1.44
N ASN A 235 2.04 23.39 -1.49
CA ASN A 235 2.21 24.77 -1.00
C ASN A 235 3.46 25.50 -1.53
N GLY A 236 3.85 25.28 -2.79
CA GLY A 236 5.06 25.87 -3.37
C GLY A 236 6.38 25.34 -2.77
N ASN A 237 6.32 24.41 -1.82
CA ASN A 237 7.46 23.60 -1.42
C ASN A 237 7.58 22.47 -2.44
N PRO A 238 8.72 22.38 -3.12
CA PRO A 238 8.84 21.44 -4.20
C PRO A 238 9.26 20.03 -3.76
N ARG A 239 9.31 19.73 -2.46
CA ARG A 239 9.41 18.34 -2.00
C ARG A 239 8.25 17.54 -2.59
N ASP A 240 8.56 16.36 -3.12
CA ASP A 240 7.63 15.49 -3.85
C ASP A 240 6.54 14.91 -2.94
N ALA A 241 5.56 15.77 -2.63
CA ALA A 241 4.40 15.51 -1.81
C ALA A 241 3.47 14.51 -2.50
N GLY A 242 3.76 13.23 -2.31
CA GLY A 242 3.00 12.15 -2.94
C GLY A 242 3.73 10.81 -2.95
N SER A 243 5.03 10.76 -2.63
CA SER A 243 5.69 9.46 -2.44
C SER A 243 4.97 8.62 -1.40
N GLY A 244 4.43 9.22 -0.33
CA GLY A 244 3.69 8.51 0.72
C GLY A 244 2.39 7.82 0.31
N VAL A 245 1.87 8.05 -0.91
CA VAL A 245 0.70 7.32 -1.43
C VAL A 245 1.07 6.13 -2.32
N ILE A 246 2.36 5.92 -2.60
CA ILE A 246 2.87 4.82 -3.44
C ILE A 246 4.05 4.07 -2.82
N LEU A 247 4.79 4.74 -1.93
CA LEU A 247 6.00 4.28 -1.27
C LEU A 247 5.86 4.43 0.26
N GLY A 248 6.59 3.59 1.00
CA GLY A 248 6.59 3.67 2.45
C GLY A 248 7.68 2.83 3.11
N SER A 249 7.97 3.13 4.38
CA SER A 249 7.88 2.21 5.53
C SER A 249 8.48 2.86 6.79
N ILE A 250 7.64 3.52 7.60
CA ILE A 250 8.08 4.36 8.72
C ILE A 250 7.75 3.80 10.12
N THR A 251 6.90 2.80 10.28
CA THR A 251 6.46 2.41 11.64
C THR A 251 6.16 0.93 11.79
N ALA A 252 5.84 0.57 13.03
CA ALA A 252 5.22 -0.68 13.42
C ALA A 252 4.05 -1.11 12.51
N ILE A 253 3.95 -2.42 12.28
CA ILE A 253 2.82 -3.05 11.59
C ILE A 253 1.54 -2.82 12.40
N ASN A 254 0.48 -2.36 11.73
CA ASN A 254 -0.84 -2.12 12.33
C ASN A 254 -0.80 -1.13 13.51
N ASP A 255 0.11 -0.16 13.51
CA ASP A 255 0.35 0.74 14.66
C ASP A 255 -0.91 1.51 15.12
N PHE A 256 -1.81 1.85 14.20
CA PHE A 256 -3.11 2.45 14.55
C PHE A 256 -3.96 1.58 15.49
N ASN A 257 -3.91 0.25 15.33
CA ASN A 257 -4.63 -0.68 16.20
C ASN A 257 -4.02 -0.74 17.62
N ARG A 258 -2.73 -0.40 17.75
CA ARG A 258 -1.99 -0.43 19.01
C ARG A 258 -2.18 0.84 19.83
N ASN A 259 -2.35 1.98 19.17
CA ASN A 259 -2.55 3.25 19.84
C ASN A 259 -3.59 4.13 19.11
N PRO A 260 -4.89 3.94 19.40
CA PRO A 260 -5.97 4.68 18.74
C PRO A 260 -6.00 6.18 19.08
N ALA A 261 -5.24 6.64 20.09
CA ALA A 261 -5.05 8.06 20.37
C ALA A 261 -4.14 8.76 19.34
N ILE A 262 -3.59 8.03 18.36
CA ILE A 262 -2.78 8.56 17.25
C ILE A 262 -3.65 9.28 16.19
N GLY A 263 -4.97 9.02 16.15
CA GLY A 263 -5.91 9.71 15.26
C GLY A 263 -6.51 11.00 15.83
N VAL A 264 -5.91 11.59 16.87
CA VAL A 264 -6.45 12.78 17.54
C VAL A 264 -6.00 14.05 16.82
N ALA A 265 -6.95 14.94 16.54
CA ALA A 265 -6.72 16.24 15.93
C ALA A 265 -5.56 16.99 16.64
N GLY A 266 -4.48 17.25 15.89
CA GLY A 266 -3.30 17.98 16.40
C GLY A 266 -1.96 17.31 16.13
N ASN A 267 -1.93 15.99 15.86
CA ASN A 267 -0.70 15.27 15.51
C ASN A 267 -0.71 14.85 14.04
N TRP A 268 -0.67 15.85 13.14
CA TRP A 268 -0.64 15.62 11.69
C TRP A 268 0.53 14.74 11.31
N GLU A 269 1.64 14.96 11.96
CA GLU A 269 2.85 14.19 11.85
C GLU A 269 2.61 12.66 11.88
N ARG A 270 2.17 12.10 13.00
CA ARG A 270 1.98 10.64 13.10
C ARG A 270 0.95 10.09 12.12
N ALA A 271 0.00 10.91 11.67
CA ALA A 271 -0.97 10.48 10.69
C ALA A 271 -0.36 10.14 9.32
N TRP A 272 0.68 10.85 8.92
CA TRP A 272 1.41 10.55 7.69
C TRP A 272 2.17 9.23 7.79
N ALA A 273 2.84 9.02 8.92
CA ALA A 273 3.62 7.82 9.16
C ALA A 273 2.75 6.56 9.01
N LEU A 274 1.52 6.57 9.56
CA LEU A 274 0.58 5.46 9.44
C LEU A 274 0.17 5.15 8.00
N HIS A 275 -0.06 6.15 7.16
CA HIS A 275 -0.38 5.91 5.74
C HIS A 275 0.78 5.28 4.98
N MET A 276 2.01 5.54 5.41
CA MET A 276 3.24 5.12 4.76
C MET A 276 3.80 3.83 5.37
N SER A 277 3.07 3.21 6.29
CA SER A 277 3.48 2.01 6.99
C SER A 277 2.72 0.78 6.55
N ILE A 278 3.30 -0.38 6.89
CA ILE A 278 2.70 -1.68 6.67
C ILE A 278 1.46 -1.80 7.54
N ASN A 279 0.29 -1.95 6.90
CA ASN A 279 -0.98 -2.02 7.59
C ASN A 279 -1.94 -2.94 6.85
N SER A 280 -2.68 -3.74 7.60
CA SER A 280 -3.64 -4.69 7.04
C SER A 280 -4.95 -4.69 7.83
N ARG A 281 -6.04 -5.00 7.14
CA ARG A 281 -7.34 -5.29 7.79
C ARG A 281 -7.41 -6.73 8.31
N HIS A 282 -6.45 -7.57 7.95
CA HIS A 282 -6.32 -8.91 8.47
C HIS A 282 -5.85 -8.89 9.92
N LYS A 283 -6.34 -9.84 10.73
CA LYS A 283 -5.98 -9.92 12.15
C LYS A 283 -4.53 -10.36 12.35
N GLY A 284 -3.79 -9.66 13.21
CA GLY A 284 -2.53 -10.11 13.80
C GLY A 284 -1.26 -9.82 13.00
N GLY A 285 -1.35 -9.06 11.90
CA GLY A 285 -0.20 -8.76 11.04
C GLY A 285 -0.60 -8.38 9.62
N ALA A 286 0.35 -8.41 8.70
CA ALA A 286 0.18 -8.03 7.31
C ALA A 286 0.89 -9.01 6.37
N GLN A 287 0.39 -9.12 5.13
CA GLN A 287 1.09 -9.84 4.08
C GLN A 287 2.13 -8.93 3.42
N VAL A 288 3.26 -9.52 3.07
CA VAL A 288 4.35 -8.87 2.35
C VAL A 288 4.87 -9.78 1.24
N VAL A 289 5.41 -9.20 0.18
CA VAL A 289 6.18 -9.91 -0.83
C VAL A 289 7.64 -9.46 -0.78
N LEU A 290 8.54 -10.44 -0.79
CA LEU A 290 9.98 -10.24 -0.75
C LEU A 290 10.55 -10.10 -2.17
N PHE A 291 11.81 -9.66 -2.30
CA PHE A 291 12.46 -9.51 -3.60
C PHE A 291 12.60 -10.81 -4.38
N ASP A 292 12.60 -11.98 -3.73
CA ASP A 292 12.55 -13.30 -4.37
C ASP A 292 11.16 -13.71 -4.87
N GLY A 293 10.14 -12.87 -4.65
CA GLY A 293 8.75 -13.12 -5.05
C GLY A 293 8.00 -14.08 -4.14
N SER A 294 8.57 -14.48 -3.00
CA SER A 294 7.86 -15.22 -1.95
C SER A 294 6.96 -14.28 -1.14
N VAL A 295 5.80 -14.78 -0.72
CA VAL A 295 4.81 -14.00 0.05
C VAL A 295 4.76 -14.57 1.46
N LYS A 296 5.04 -13.71 2.45
CA LYS A 296 5.04 -14.05 3.87
C LYS A 296 4.02 -13.21 4.62
N PHE A 297 3.49 -13.78 5.71
CA PHE A 297 2.72 -13.02 6.67
C PHE A 297 3.63 -12.63 7.82
N ILE A 298 3.78 -11.34 8.06
CA ILE A 298 4.56 -10.84 9.20
C ILE A 298 3.60 -10.48 10.32
N SER A 299 3.85 -11.04 11.50
CA SER A 299 3.05 -10.72 12.68
C SER A 299 3.27 -9.28 13.09
N GLU A 300 2.22 -8.61 13.55
CA GLU A 300 2.37 -7.29 14.17
C GLU A 300 3.28 -7.35 15.41
N ASN A 301 3.41 -8.51 16.07
CA ASN A 301 4.27 -8.71 17.24
C ASN A 301 5.77 -8.86 16.92
N ILE A 302 6.17 -8.69 15.66
CA ILE A 302 7.58 -8.61 15.28
C ILE A 302 8.29 -7.51 16.08
N GLU A 303 9.58 -7.69 16.35
CA GLU A 303 10.41 -6.64 16.94
C GLU A 303 10.45 -5.45 15.97
N GLN A 304 9.96 -4.31 16.45
CA GLN A 304 9.79 -3.08 15.67
C GLN A 304 9.81 -1.89 16.62
N ILE A 305 10.13 -0.71 16.09
CA ILE A 305 10.11 0.54 16.86
C ILE A 305 8.68 0.79 17.36
N GLY A 306 8.52 1.03 18.67
CA GLY A 306 7.24 1.34 19.29
C GLY A 306 6.70 2.70 18.81
N GLY A 307 5.37 2.84 18.74
CA GLY A 307 4.64 4.00 18.18
C GLY A 307 4.79 5.34 18.93
N ASP A 308 5.93 5.57 19.61
CA ASP A 308 6.28 6.86 20.21
C ASP A 308 7.15 7.76 19.31
N THR A 309 7.46 7.33 18.09
CA THR A 309 8.14 8.19 17.11
C THR A 309 7.18 9.26 16.59
N THR A 310 7.25 10.46 17.18
CA THR A 310 7.04 11.71 16.44
C THR A 310 8.10 11.84 15.36
N TRP A 311 7.94 12.77 14.43
CA TRP A 311 8.65 12.86 13.15
C TRP A 311 10.17 12.81 13.10
N ASP A 312 10.89 12.72 14.21
CA ASP A 312 12.35 12.80 14.27
C ASP A 312 13.00 11.91 13.18
N THR A 313 13.39 12.36 11.97
CA THR A 313 13.90 13.65 11.42
C THR A 313 15.23 14.14 12.01
N GLY A 314 16.01 13.25 12.62
CA GLY A 314 17.30 13.63 13.21
C GLY A 314 18.51 12.95 12.59
N THR A 315 18.46 11.63 12.44
CA THR A 315 19.59 10.84 11.96
C THR A 315 19.05 9.60 11.24
N PRO A 316 19.60 9.22 10.06
CA PRO A 316 19.45 7.87 9.56
C PRO A 316 20.16 6.96 10.57
N ASN A 317 19.44 6.58 11.61
CA ASN A 317 19.92 5.58 12.53
C ASN A 317 19.98 4.29 11.73
N ALA A 318 21.04 3.50 11.95
CA ALA A 318 21.06 2.16 11.38
C ALA A 318 19.76 1.43 11.79
N PRO A 319 19.20 0.58 10.91
CA PRO A 319 18.14 -0.35 11.30
C PRO A 319 18.48 -0.98 12.66
N ASN A 320 17.55 -0.97 13.61
CA ASN A 320 17.80 -1.46 14.97
C ASN A 320 16.82 -2.54 15.40
N THR A 321 15.80 -2.82 14.59
CA THR A 321 14.76 -3.81 14.89
C THR A 321 14.61 -4.81 13.74
N LEU A 322 14.08 -6.00 14.06
CA LEU A 322 13.87 -7.06 13.08
C LEU A 322 13.07 -6.59 11.86
N LEU A 323 12.02 -5.79 12.07
CA LEU A 323 11.25 -5.23 10.97
C LEU A 323 12.10 -4.30 10.09
N GLU A 324 12.93 -3.43 10.67
CA GLU A 324 13.75 -2.50 9.91
C GLU A 324 14.81 -3.21 9.06
N TYR A 325 15.44 -4.27 9.59
CA TYR A 325 16.36 -5.12 8.83
C TYR A 325 15.67 -5.75 7.61
N LEU A 326 14.39 -6.12 7.73
CA LEU A 326 13.62 -6.64 6.60
C LEU A 326 13.23 -5.56 5.57
N LEU A 327 13.29 -4.28 5.93
CA LEU A 327 12.96 -3.16 5.04
C LEU A 327 14.21 -2.64 4.30
N ALA A 328 15.39 -2.84 4.86
CA ALA A 328 16.67 -2.46 4.26
C ALA A 328 17.19 -3.53 3.28
N ARG A 329 17.85 -3.07 2.20
CA ARG A 329 18.42 -3.94 1.16
C ARG A 329 19.90 -4.26 1.36
N ASN A 330 20.62 -3.39 2.08
CA ASN A 330 22.08 -3.39 2.16
C ASN A 330 22.66 -2.84 3.48
N ASP A 331 22.05 -3.15 4.62
CA ASP A 331 22.55 -2.82 5.94
C ASP A 331 23.58 -3.84 6.50
N GLY A 332 23.75 -4.98 5.82
CA GLY A 332 24.66 -6.04 6.22
C GLY A 332 24.11 -7.00 7.28
N GLN A 333 22.85 -6.84 7.69
CA GLN A 333 22.18 -7.63 8.71
C GLN A 333 21.25 -8.65 8.05
N VAL A 334 21.80 -9.81 7.71
CA VAL A 334 21.00 -10.90 7.14
C VAL A 334 20.09 -11.49 8.23
N VAL A 335 18.78 -11.27 8.06
CA VAL A 335 17.77 -11.84 8.95
C VAL A 335 17.60 -13.34 8.69
N GLY A 336 17.49 -14.15 9.75
CA GLY A 336 17.25 -15.60 9.69
C GLY A 336 15.79 -15.97 9.41
N GLU A 337 15.27 -17.02 10.06
CA GLU A 337 13.82 -17.31 10.02
C GLU A 337 13.04 -16.30 10.89
N PHE A 338 11.94 -15.76 10.33
CA PHE A 338 11.03 -14.78 10.94
C PHE A 338 9.58 -15.03 10.50
#